data_AF-A0AAN8SAU6-F1
#
_entry.id   AF-A0AAN8SAU6-F1
#
_cell.length_a   1.000
_cell.length_b   1.000
_cell.length_c   1.000
_cell.angle_alpha   90.00
_cell.angle_beta   90.00
_cell.angle_gamma   90.00
#
_symmetry.space_group_name_H-M   'P 1'
#
loop_
_entity.id
_entity.type
_entity.pdbx_description
1 polymer ?
#
loop_
_entity_poly.entity_id
_entity_poly.type
_entity_poly.pdbx_seq_one_letter_code
_entity_poly.pdbx_strand_id
1 'polypeptide(L)'
;MGEVNPSGPVPIDSVFIYRPDKRLELWRFIFYMVLHAGWLHLLFNLLVQVLVGLPLEMVHGSLRIGAVYMAGVLAGSLGTSVFDTDVYLVGASGGVYALLAAHLANILLNYSNMEFGIVRLIGIFVVASADVGFAIYDRYAAEQVGPPVSYVAHLTGALAGLTIGLLVLKNFEQKLHEQLMWWVALGVYAACTIFAILFNVFNPGPPPFP
;
A
#
# COMPACT_ATOMS: atom_id res chain seq x y z
N MET A 1 18.16 -20.05 -11.63
CA MET A 1 17.14 -19.13 -12.17
C MET A 1 15.85 -19.93 -12.24
N GLY A 2 14.78 -19.47 -11.60
CA GLY A 2 13.48 -20.15 -11.64
C GLY A 2 12.87 -20.16 -13.04
N GLU A 3 11.92 -21.05 -13.28
CA GLU A 3 11.18 -21.09 -14.55
C GLU A 3 10.42 -19.78 -14.79
N VAL A 4 10.46 -19.30 -16.03
CA VAL A 4 9.67 -18.13 -16.45
C VAL A 4 8.23 -18.57 -16.63
N ASN A 5 7.35 -18.08 -15.77
CA ASN A 5 5.92 -18.37 -15.81
C ASN A 5 5.11 -17.10 -15.44
N PRO A 6 3.77 -17.14 -15.43
CA PRO A 6 2.97 -15.95 -15.13
C PRO A 6 3.21 -15.30 -13.76
N SER A 7 3.73 -16.06 -12.80
CA SER A 7 3.96 -15.66 -11.41
C SER A 7 5.45 -15.50 -11.07
N GLY A 8 6.38 -15.71 -12.02
CA GLY A 8 7.80 -15.79 -11.72
C GLY A 8 8.73 -15.65 -12.93
N PRO A 9 10.06 -15.51 -12.69
CA PRO A 9 10.70 -15.56 -11.39
C PRO A 9 10.64 -14.22 -10.63
N VAL A 10 10.54 -14.31 -9.30
CA VAL A 10 10.64 -13.16 -8.40
C VAL A 10 12.09 -12.63 -8.39
N PRO A 11 12.33 -11.32 -8.55
CA PRO A 11 13.67 -10.74 -8.63
C PRO A 11 14.34 -10.60 -7.24
N ILE A 12 14.56 -11.72 -6.55
CA ILE A 12 15.09 -11.78 -5.16
C ILE A 12 16.49 -11.17 -4.97
N ASP A 13 17.30 -11.15 -6.03
CA ASP A 13 18.66 -10.62 -6.01
C ASP A 13 18.72 -9.12 -6.33
N SER A 14 17.58 -8.49 -6.59
CA SER A 14 17.53 -7.08 -6.99
C SER A 14 18.00 -6.14 -5.86
N VAL A 15 18.71 -5.08 -6.24
CA VAL A 15 19.09 -3.99 -5.33
C VAL A 15 17.87 -3.21 -4.79
N PHE A 16 16.72 -3.33 -5.46
CA PHE A 16 15.49 -2.63 -5.10
C PHE A 16 14.53 -3.43 -4.21
N ILE A 17 14.67 -4.77 -4.14
CA ILE A 17 13.74 -5.59 -3.35
C ILE A 17 13.86 -5.22 -1.87
N TYR A 18 12.73 -5.17 -1.17
CA TYR A 18 12.76 -5.01 0.28
C TYR A 18 13.33 -6.28 0.90
N ARG A 19 14.35 -6.11 1.75
CA ARG A 19 15.13 -7.18 2.34
C ARG A 19 15.19 -7.00 3.85
N PRO A 20 14.66 -7.94 4.64
CA PRO A 20 14.70 -7.85 6.10
C PRO A 20 16.10 -7.78 6.69
N ASP A 21 17.07 -8.43 6.05
CA ASP A 21 18.47 -8.45 6.45
C ASP A 21 19.22 -7.15 6.09
N LYS A 22 18.60 -6.23 5.34
CA LYS A 22 19.21 -4.99 4.83
C LYS A 22 18.41 -3.74 5.14
N ARG A 23 17.81 -3.65 6.33
CA ARG A 23 16.97 -2.51 6.78
C ARG A 23 17.69 -1.15 6.82
N LEU A 24 19.02 -1.11 6.84
CA LEU A 24 19.78 0.15 6.76
C LEU A 24 19.87 0.71 5.32
N GLU A 25 19.59 -0.11 4.31
CA GLU A 25 19.54 0.29 2.91
C GLU A 25 18.17 0.97 2.63
N LEU A 26 18.01 2.21 3.10
CA LEU A 26 16.71 2.92 3.18
C LEU A 26 15.92 2.97 1.87
N TRP A 27 16.61 2.98 0.73
CA TRP A 27 15.98 2.99 -0.59
C TRP A 27 15.10 1.76 -0.84
N ARG A 28 15.40 0.62 -0.19
CA ARG A 28 14.60 -0.62 -0.28
C ARG A 28 13.21 -0.48 0.32
N PHE A 29 12.98 0.48 1.22
CA PHE A 29 11.64 0.77 1.75
C PHE A 29 10.73 1.45 0.72
N ILE A 30 11.28 1.94 -0.38
CA ILE A 30 10.54 2.63 -1.43
C ILE A 30 10.60 1.86 -2.75
N PHE A 31 11.80 1.53 -3.24
CA PHE A 31 11.97 1.00 -4.59
C PHE A 31 11.48 -0.44 -4.77
N TYR A 32 11.11 -1.15 -3.71
CA TYR A 32 10.44 -2.45 -3.86
C TYR A 32 9.17 -2.34 -4.73
N MET A 33 8.54 -1.15 -4.77
CA MET A 33 7.36 -0.86 -5.56
C MET A 33 7.56 -1.01 -7.08
N VAL A 34 8.80 -0.90 -7.58
CA VAL A 34 9.08 -1.02 -9.03
C VAL A 34 9.32 -2.45 -9.48
N LEU A 35 9.46 -3.38 -8.53
CA LEU A 35 9.61 -4.80 -8.81
C LEU A 35 8.26 -5.48 -8.72
N HIS A 36 8.06 -6.56 -9.48
CA HIS A 36 6.87 -7.40 -9.41
C HIS A 36 7.28 -8.87 -9.47
N ALA A 37 6.48 -9.74 -8.86
CA ALA A 37 6.75 -11.18 -8.81
C ALA A 37 6.68 -11.84 -10.19
N GLY A 38 5.78 -11.35 -11.05
CA GLY A 38 5.57 -11.82 -12.41
C GLY A 38 4.71 -10.82 -13.20
N TRP A 39 4.45 -11.11 -14.47
CA TRP A 39 3.71 -10.19 -15.35
C TRP A 39 2.22 -10.10 -15.00
N LEU A 40 1.60 -11.15 -14.45
CA LEU A 40 0.21 -11.07 -13.95
C LEU A 40 0.11 -10.14 -12.74
N HIS A 41 1.05 -10.25 -11.80
CA HIS A 41 1.09 -9.38 -10.61
C HIS A 41 1.28 -7.91 -11.02
N LEU A 42 2.15 -7.63 -12.00
CA LEU A 42 2.30 -6.29 -12.58
C LEU A 42 1.00 -5.81 -13.25
N LEU A 43 0.40 -6.64 -14.10
CA LEU A 43 -0.81 -6.28 -14.83
C LEU A 43 -1.96 -5.92 -13.87
N PHE A 44 -2.19 -6.73 -12.84
CA PHE A 44 -3.23 -6.46 -11.85
C PHE A 44 -2.99 -5.15 -11.09
N ASN A 45 -1.75 -4.92 -10.62
CA ASN A 45 -1.41 -3.66 -9.95
C ASN A 45 -1.67 -2.46 -10.86
N LEU A 46 -1.23 -2.51 -12.12
CA LEU A 46 -1.45 -1.42 -13.08
C LEU A 46 -2.94 -1.19 -13.36
N LEU A 47 -3.72 -2.25 -13.56
CA LEU A 47 -5.15 -2.15 -13.81
C LEU A 47 -5.86 -1.50 -12.61
N VAL A 48 -5.65 -2.01 -11.40
CA VAL A 48 -6.28 -1.45 -10.20
C VAL A 48 -5.80 -0.02 -9.99
N GLN A 49 -4.48 0.24 -10.05
CA GLN A 49 -3.90 1.57 -9.86
C GLN A 49 -4.49 2.61 -10.82
N VAL A 50 -4.63 2.29 -12.10
CA VAL A 50 -5.22 3.21 -13.09
C VAL A 50 -6.70 3.42 -12.81
N LEU A 51 -7.45 2.35 -12.54
CA LEU A 51 -8.89 2.42 -12.28
C LEU A 51 -9.24 3.25 -11.04
N VAL A 52 -8.46 3.15 -9.96
CA VAL A 52 -8.73 3.85 -8.69
C VAL A 52 -7.97 5.17 -8.58
N GLY A 53 -6.75 5.23 -9.13
CA GLY A 53 -5.89 6.40 -9.05
C GLY A 53 -6.35 7.56 -9.92
N LEU A 54 -6.71 7.30 -11.19
CA LEU A 54 -7.09 8.37 -12.13
C LEU A 54 -8.31 9.18 -11.64
N PRO A 55 -9.42 8.57 -11.15
CA PRO A 55 -10.55 9.35 -10.65
C PRO A 55 -10.18 10.23 -9.44
N LEU A 56 -9.29 9.77 -8.57
CA LEU A 56 -8.79 10.57 -7.45
C LEU A 56 -7.90 11.71 -7.95
N GLU A 57 -7.02 11.44 -8.91
CA GLU A 57 -6.10 12.42 -9.49
C GLU A 57 -6.85 13.54 -10.22
N MET A 58 -7.88 13.20 -10.99
CA MET A 58 -8.71 14.18 -11.70
C MET A 58 -9.42 15.15 -10.75
N VAL A 59 -9.79 14.71 -9.54
CA VAL A 59 -10.49 15.54 -8.56
C VAL A 59 -9.51 16.32 -7.69
N HIS A 60 -8.49 15.66 -7.17
CA HIS A 60 -7.61 16.21 -6.13
C HIS A 60 -6.28 16.74 -6.66
N GLY A 61 -5.84 16.29 -7.84
CA GLY A 61 -4.57 16.66 -8.47
C GLY A 61 -3.44 15.70 -8.14
N SER A 62 -2.49 15.58 -9.09
CA SER A 62 -1.40 14.59 -9.09
C SER A 62 -0.54 14.62 -7.84
N LEU A 63 -0.21 15.80 -7.31
CA LEU A 63 0.67 15.92 -6.13
C LEU A 63 0.06 15.26 -4.88
N ARG A 64 -1.24 15.47 -4.64
CA ARG A 64 -1.94 14.92 -3.47
C ARG A 64 -2.05 13.40 -3.59
N ILE A 65 -2.35 12.90 -4.78
CA ILE A 65 -2.49 11.46 -5.03
C ILE A 65 -1.13 10.76 -5.00
N GLY A 66 -0.09 11.40 -5.55
CA GLY A 66 1.29 10.95 -5.43
C GLY A 66 1.73 10.85 -3.96
N ALA A 67 1.40 11.84 -3.12
CA ALA A 67 1.71 11.79 -1.70
C ALA A 67 1.02 10.62 -0.98
N VAL A 68 -0.26 10.38 -1.27
CA VAL A 68 -1.01 9.25 -0.71
C VAL A 68 -0.40 7.90 -1.15
N TYR A 69 -0.09 7.76 -2.44
CA TYR A 69 0.50 6.54 -2.98
C TYR A 69 1.86 6.25 -2.35
N MET A 70 2.75 7.25 -2.30
CA MET A 70 4.09 7.09 -1.72
C MET A 70 4.05 6.82 -0.21
N ALA A 71 3.11 7.43 0.52
CA ALA A 71 2.89 7.12 1.93
C ALA A 71 2.44 5.66 2.12
N GLY A 72 1.58 5.14 1.23
CA GLY A 72 1.19 3.74 1.22
C GLY A 72 2.35 2.79 0.99
N VAL A 73 3.20 3.07 0.00
CA VAL A 73 4.41 2.28 -0.28
C VAL A 73 5.34 2.24 0.93
N LEU A 74 5.62 3.40 1.54
CA LEU A 74 6.48 3.49 2.72
C LEU A 74 5.88 2.79 3.93
N ALA A 75 4.59 3.00 4.20
CA ALA A 75 3.89 2.34 5.29
C ALA A 75 3.81 0.82 5.08
N GLY A 76 3.73 0.35 3.84
CA GLY A 76 3.76 -1.07 3.48
C GLY A 76 5.05 -1.76 3.93
N SER A 77 6.20 -1.17 3.59
CA SER A 77 7.51 -1.71 3.97
C SER A 77 7.83 -1.51 5.46
N LEU A 78 7.49 -0.36 6.03
CA LEU A 78 7.62 -0.13 7.48
C LEU A 78 6.74 -1.09 8.28
N GLY A 79 5.48 -1.29 7.88
CA GLY A 79 4.57 -2.23 8.52
C GLY A 79 5.08 -3.65 8.49
N THR A 80 5.48 -4.12 7.30
CA THR A 80 6.06 -5.46 7.13
C THR A 80 7.31 -5.64 8.00
N SER A 81 8.18 -4.64 8.07
CA SER A 81 9.39 -4.72 8.89
C SER A 81 9.11 -4.99 10.38
N VAL A 82 7.95 -4.55 10.88
CA VAL A 82 7.51 -4.66 12.27
C VAL A 82 6.75 -5.97 12.52
N PHE A 83 5.79 -6.31 11.65
CA PHE A 83 4.84 -7.40 11.90
C PHE A 83 5.13 -8.69 11.12
N ASP A 84 6.01 -8.63 10.13
CA ASP A 84 6.32 -9.74 9.22
C ASP A 84 7.83 -9.74 8.94
N THR A 85 8.60 -9.91 10.02
CA THR A 85 10.01 -9.50 10.12
C THR A 85 10.96 -10.22 9.17
N ASP A 86 10.55 -11.33 8.57
CA ASP A 86 11.37 -12.20 7.71
C ASP A 86 10.91 -12.19 6.24
N VAL A 87 9.93 -11.35 5.88
CA VAL A 87 9.34 -11.33 4.54
C VAL A 87 9.99 -10.30 3.61
N TYR A 88 10.30 -10.75 2.40
CA TYR A 88 10.75 -9.91 1.29
C TYR A 88 9.53 -9.23 0.65
N LEU A 89 9.66 -7.96 0.25
CA LEU A 89 8.59 -7.27 -0.48
C LEU A 89 9.01 -6.89 -1.88
N VAL A 90 8.03 -6.99 -2.77
CA VAL A 90 8.07 -6.65 -4.17
C VAL A 90 6.63 -6.31 -4.57
N GLY A 91 6.44 -5.21 -5.29
CA GLY A 91 5.14 -4.84 -5.83
C GLY A 91 4.68 -3.44 -5.40
N ALA A 92 3.92 -2.81 -6.29
CA ALA A 92 3.29 -1.51 -6.10
C ALA A 92 2.11 -1.51 -5.09
N SER A 93 1.71 -2.68 -4.60
CA SER A 93 0.41 -2.89 -3.95
C SER A 93 0.21 -2.08 -2.67
N GLY A 94 1.26 -1.79 -1.88
CA GLY A 94 1.15 -0.88 -0.73
C GLY A 94 0.60 0.51 -1.12
N GLY A 95 1.01 1.03 -2.28
CA GLY A 95 0.47 2.27 -2.86
C GLY A 95 -0.94 2.09 -3.43
N VAL A 96 -1.22 0.96 -4.07
CA VAL A 96 -2.56 0.64 -4.62
C VAL A 96 -3.61 0.57 -3.50
N TYR A 97 -3.31 -0.11 -2.40
CA TYR A 97 -4.19 -0.17 -1.23
C TYR A 97 -4.35 1.18 -0.55
N ALA A 98 -3.30 2.02 -0.55
CA ALA A 98 -3.45 3.40 -0.14
C ALA A 98 -4.45 4.18 -1.01
N LEU A 99 -4.42 4.01 -2.33
CA LEU A 99 -5.40 4.65 -3.23
C LEU A 99 -6.83 4.13 -3.01
N LEU A 100 -7.00 2.82 -2.82
CA LEU A 100 -8.29 2.22 -2.46
C LEU A 100 -8.86 2.85 -1.19
N ALA A 101 -8.05 2.97 -0.14
CA ALA A 101 -8.44 3.59 1.13
C ALA A 101 -8.61 5.12 1.03
N ALA A 102 -7.89 5.78 0.13
CA ALA A 102 -8.04 7.21 -0.13
C ALA A 102 -9.43 7.56 -0.68
N HIS A 103 -10.06 6.63 -1.40
CA HIS A 103 -11.46 6.83 -1.77
C HIS A 103 -12.39 6.84 -0.56
N LEU A 104 -12.14 6.01 0.46
CA LEU A 104 -12.90 6.06 1.71
C LEU A 104 -12.68 7.42 2.40
N ALA A 105 -11.43 7.91 2.46
CA ALA A 105 -11.14 9.25 2.96
C ALA A 105 -11.90 10.34 2.18
N ASN A 106 -11.91 10.27 0.84
CA ASN A 106 -12.66 11.21 0.01
C ASN A 106 -14.16 11.18 0.30
N ILE A 107 -14.73 9.99 0.52
CA ILE A 107 -16.15 9.82 0.84
C ILE A 107 -16.44 10.41 2.22
N LEU A 108 -15.58 10.16 3.22
CA LEU A 108 -15.72 10.75 4.55
C LEU A 108 -15.69 12.28 4.54
N LEU A 109 -14.85 12.88 3.69
CA LEU A 109 -14.74 14.34 3.56
C LEU A 109 -15.87 14.95 2.73
N ASN A 110 -16.36 14.26 1.70
CA ASN A 110 -17.16 14.87 0.66
C ASN A 110 -18.51 14.17 0.42
N TYR A 111 -18.99 13.30 1.31
CA TYR A 111 -20.20 12.49 1.12
C TYR A 111 -21.42 13.29 0.64
N SER A 112 -21.68 14.44 1.27
CA SER A 112 -22.82 15.32 0.94
C SER A 112 -22.78 15.86 -0.49
N ASN A 113 -21.60 15.90 -1.11
CA ASN A 113 -21.35 16.43 -2.44
C ASN A 113 -21.25 15.33 -3.51
N MET A 114 -21.52 14.06 -3.17
CA MET A 114 -21.39 12.92 -4.09
C MET A 114 -22.74 12.35 -4.49
N GLU A 115 -23.12 12.50 -5.76
CA GLU A 115 -24.36 11.92 -6.31
C GLU A 115 -24.41 10.38 -6.19
N PHE A 116 -23.26 9.71 -6.28
CA PHE A 116 -23.16 8.23 -6.31
C PHE A 116 -22.18 7.67 -5.27
N GLY A 117 -22.13 8.25 -4.07
CA GLY A 117 -21.20 7.84 -3.01
C GLY A 117 -21.26 6.34 -2.67
N ILE A 118 -22.46 5.77 -2.56
CA ILE A 118 -22.68 4.34 -2.25
C ILE A 118 -22.21 3.43 -3.39
N VAL A 119 -22.49 3.78 -4.65
CA VAL A 119 -22.03 2.99 -5.81
C VAL A 119 -20.51 2.96 -5.86
N ARG A 120 -19.86 4.09 -5.55
CA ARG A 120 -18.41 4.16 -5.43
C ARG A 120 -17.89 3.24 -4.31
N LEU A 121 -18.51 3.23 -3.13
CA LEU A 121 -18.16 2.31 -2.04
C LEU A 121 -18.25 0.85 -2.47
N ILE A 122 -19.34 0.46 -3.14
CA ILE A 122 -19.53 -0.90 -3.64
C ILE A 122 -18.43 -1.25 -4.65
N GLY A 123 -18.14 -0.35 -5.59
CA GLY A 123 -17.07 -0.56 -6.58
C GLY A 123 -15.71 -0.78 -5.93
N ILE A 124 -15.34 0.04 -4.94
CA ILE A 124 -14.09 -0.11 -4.19
C ILE A 124 -14.07 -1.44 -3.43
N PHE A 125 -15.16 -1.79 -2.76
CA PHE A 125 -15.25 -3.04 -2.01
C PHE A 125 -15.09 -4.26 -2.93
N VAL A 126 -15.72 -4.26 -4.10
CA VAL A 126 -15.58 -5.34 -5.09
C VAL A 126 -14.15 -5.43 -5.59
N VAL A 127 -13.52 -4.32 -5.96
CA VAL A 127 -12.13 -4.30 -6.44
C VAL A 127 -11.17 -4.78 -5.35
N ALA A 128 -11.29 -4.25 -4.13
CA ALA A 128 -10.46 -4.66 -3.01
C ALA A 128 -10.65 -6.15 -2.66
N SER A 129 -11.89 -6.64 -2.66
CA SER A 129 -12.20 -8.05 -2.39
C SER A 129 -11.64 -8.98 -3.47
N ALA A 130 -11.71 -8.58 -4.74
CA ALA A 130 -11.15 -9.35 -5.84
C ALA A 130 -9.62 -9.42 -5.76
N ASP A 131 -8.97 -8.30 -5.42
CA ASP A 131 -7.50 -8.25 -5.26
C ASP A 131 -7.02 -9.09 -4.07
N VAL A 132 -7.66 -8.94 -2.90
CA VAL A 132 -7.39 -9.78 -1.72
C VAL A 132 -7.65 -11.26 -2.03
N GLY A 133 -8.75 -11.57 -2.72
CA GLY A 133 -9.09 -12.94 -3.12
C GLY A 133 -8.05 -13.55 -4.04
N PHE A 134 -7.54 -12.78 -5.01
CA PHE A 134 -6.46 -13.21 -5.88
C PHE A 134 -5.16 -13.47 -5.10
N ALA A 135 -4.79 -12.58 -4.18
CA ALA A 135 -3.61 -12.77 -3.32
C ALA A 135 -3.73 -14.02 -2.43
N ILE A 136 -4.91 -14.30 -1.88
CA ILE A 136 -5.19 -15.51 -1.10
C ILE A 136 -5.11 -16.77 -1.99
N TYR A 137 -5.69 -16.73 -3.19
CA TYR A 137 -5.64 -17.86 -4.14
C TYR A 137 -4.19 -18.20 -4.53
N ASP A 138 -3.38 -17.19 -4.87
CA ASP A 138 -1.96 -17.38 -5.19
C ASP A 138 -1.18 -17.93 -3.99
N ARG A 139 -1.52 -17.51 -2.77
CA ARG A 139 -0.91 -18.02 -1.53
C ARG A 139 -1.23 -19.49 -1.23
N TYR A 140 -2.48 -19.92 -1.39
CA TYR A 140 -2.94 -21.22 -0.86
C TYR A 140 -3.27 -22.27 -1.92
N ALA A 141 -3.54 -21.88 -3.16
CA ALA A 141 -4.03 -22.77 -4.21
C ALA A 141 -3.05 -22.91 -5.40
N ALA A 142 -2.17 -21.93 -5.65
CA ALA A 142 -1.10 -22.07 -6.64
C ALA A 142 0.09 -22.85 -6.06
N GLU A 143 0.79 -23.62 -6.90
CA GLU A 143 2.11 -24.15 -6.53
C GLU A 143 3.01 -22.97 -6.15
N GLN A 144 3.54 -22.97 -4.92
CA GLN A 144 4.31 -21.86 -4.37
C GLN A 144 5.62 -21.64 -5.16
N VAL A 145 5.58 -20.82 -6.21
CA VAL A 145 6.77 -20.38 -6.96
C VAL A 145 7.20 -18.99 -6.49
N GLY A 146 7.50 -18.83 -5.19
CA GLY A 146 8.06 -17.58 -4.66
C GLY A 146 7.74 -17.27 -3.19
N PRO A 147 8.39 -16.25 -2.60
CA PRO A 147 8.07 -15.78 -1.26
C PRO A 147 6.63 -15.22 -1.20
N PRO A 148 5.95 -15.38 -0.05
CA PRO A 148 4.55 -15.00 0.09
C PRO A 148 4.34 -13.49 -0.01
N VAL A 149 3.21 -13.08 -0.60
CA VAL A 149 2.73 -11.69 -0.57
C VAL A 149 2.41 -11.30 0.88
N SER A 150 2.98 -10.19 1.36
CA SER A 150 2.71 -9.73 2.72
C SER A 150 1.36 -9.01 2.81
N TYR A 151 0.42 -9.62 3.54
CA TYR A 151 -0.86 -8.98 3.89
C TYR A 151 -0.67 -7.72 4.74
N VAL A 152 0.42 -7.67 5.51
CA VAL A 152 0.75 -6.51 6.35
C VAL A 152 1.00 -5.29 5.46
N ALA A 153 1.73 -5.45 4.35
CA ALA A 153 2.00 -4.35 3.43
C ALA A 153 0.71 -3.72 2.87
N HIS A 154 -0.28 -4.55 2.55
CA HIS A 154 -1.58 -4.10 2.06
C HIS A 154 -2.37 -3.36 3.16
N LEU A 155 -2.40 -3.92 4.37
CA LEU A 155 -3.12 -3.33 5.50
C LEU A 155 -2.53 -1.99 5.94
N THR A 156 -1.21 -1.91 6.10
CA THR A 156 -0.55 -0.66 6.52
C THR A 156 -0.53 0.37 5.40
N GLY A 157 -0.47 -0.07 4.13
CA GLY A 157 -0.71 0.77 2.96
C GLY A 157 -2.12 1.39 2.98
N ALA A 158 -3.16 0.59 3.20
CA ALA A 158 -4.53 1.09 3.34
C ALA A 158 -4.70 2.07 4.51
N LEU A 159 -4.11 1.77 5.67
CA LEU A 159 -4.13 2.68 6.83
C LEU A 159 -3.47 4.03 6.51
N ALA A 160 -2.31 4.01 5.84
CA ALA A 160 -1.65 5.23 5.36
C ALA A 160 -2.51 5.97 4.33
N GLY A 161 -3.16 5.26 3.41
CA GLY A 161 -4.06 5.86 2.43
C GLY A 161 -5.26 6.57 3.04
N LEU A 162 -5.89 5.94 4.05
CA LEU A 162 -7.00 6.55 4.78
C LEU A 162 -6.52 7.80 5.54
N THR A 163 -5.44 7.67 6.32
CA THR A 163 -4.95 8.77 7.17
C THR A 163 -4.40 9.93 6.34
N ILE A 164 -3.45 9.69 5.42
CA ILE A 164 -2.93 10.74 4.53
C ILE A 164 -4.03 11.29 3.63
N GLY A 165 -4.97 10.45 3.16
CA GLY A 165 -6.13 10.90 2.41
C GLY A 165 -6.95 11.94 3.18
N LEU A 166 -7.23 11.72 4.46
CA LEU A 166 -7.93 12.69 5.32
C LEU A 166 -7.12 14.00 5.52
N LEU A 167 -5.80 13.95 5.42
CA LEU A 167 -4.94 15.12 5.57
C LEU A 167 -4.83 15.94 4.28
N VAL A 168 -4.72 15.27 3.12
CA VAL A 168 -4.28 15.89 1.87
C VAL A 168 -5.32 15.89 0.77
N LEU A 169 -6.48 15.24 0.90
CA LEU A 169 -7.53 15.36 -0.12
C LEU A 169 -8.27 16.70 -0.01
N LYS A 170 -8.93 17.10 -1.10
CA LYS A 170 -9.73 18.33 -1.10
C LYS A 170 -10.99 18.09 -0.26
N ASN A 171 -11.25 18.99 0.66
CA ASN A 171 -12.48 19.05 1.44
C ASN A 171 -13.28 20.27 0.97
N PHE A 172 -14.49 20.05 0.43
CA PHE A 172 -15.32 21.10 -0.14
C PHE A 172 -16.21 21.83 0.88
N GLU A 173 -16.44 21.24 2.06
CA GLU A 173 -17.23 21.84 3.14
C GLU A 173 -16.53 21.63 4.47
N GLN A 174 -15.90 22.64 5.07
CA GLN A 174 -15.22 22.43 6.36
C GLN A 174 -16.20 22.34 7.53
N LYS A 175 -16.30 21.17 8.16
CA LYS A 175 -17.09 20.92 9.37
C LYS A 175 -16.18 20.64 10.57
N LEU A 176 -16.65 20.95 11.78
CA LEU A 176 -15.85 20.77 13.01
C LEU A 176 -15.40 19.31 13.22
N HIS A 177 -16.26 18.33 12.92
CA HIS A 177 -15.90 16.91 13.05
C HIS A 177 -14.80 16.48 12.07
N GLU A 178 -14.71 17.12 10.89
CA GLU A 178 -13.64 16.85 9.92
C GLU A 178 -12.30 17.42 10.39
N GLN A 179 -12.30 18.55 11.11
CA GLN A 179 -11.10 19.07 11.76
C GLN A 179 -10.59 18.10 12.84
N LEU A 180 -11.48 17.51 13.62
CA LEU A 180 -11.11 16.46 14.58
C LEU A 180 -10.53 15.23 13.86
N MET A 181 -11.20 14.76 12.80
CA MET A 181 -10.70 13.65 11.98
C MET A 181 -9.31 13.92 11.41
N TRP A 182 -9.03 15.16 11.00
CA TRP A 182 -7.72 15.57 10.50
C TRP A 182 -6.64 15.40 11.58
N TRP A 183 -6.87 15.90 12.80
CA TRP A 183 -5.89 15.75 13.90
C TRP A 183 -5.70 14.30 14.33
N VAL A 184 -6.78 13.51 14.36
CA VAL A 184 -6.70 12.07 14.64
C VAL A 184 -5.89 11.37 13.56
N ALA A 185 -6.15 11.65 12.27
CA ALA A 185 -5.42 11.06 11.16
C ALA A 185 -3.92 11.40 11.20
N LEU A 186 -3.58 12.67 11.50
CA LEU A 186 -2.19 13.10 11.68
C LEU A 186 -1.52 12.37 12.83
N GLY A 187 -2.19 12.30 13.99
CA GLY A 187 -1.67 11.64 15.17
C GLY A 187 -1.41 10.15 14.94
N VAL A 188 -2.36 9.44 14.32
CA VAL A 188 -2.24 8.02 14.00
C VAL A 188 -1.10 7.78 13.01
N TYR A 189 -1.06 8.51 11.89
CA TYR A 189 -0.02 8.33 10.88
C TYR A 189 1.38 8.62 11.45
N ALA A 190 1.53 9.72 12.20
CA ALA A 190 2.78 10.10 12.82
C ALA A 190 3.23 9.06 13.87
N ALA A 191 2.32 8.61 14.75
CA ALA A 191 2.64 7.63 15.77
C ALA A 191 3.10 6.29 15.16
N CYS A 192 2.36 5.76 14.17
CA CYS A 192 2.71 4.51 13.49
C CYS A 192 4.04 4.63 12.75
N THR A 193 4.28 5.73 12.04
CA THR A 193 5.51 5.95 11.27
C THR A 193 6.72 6.10 12.20
N ILE A 194 6.61 6.93 13.25
CA ILE A 194 7.68 7.13 14.23
C ILE A 194 8.00 5.81 14.92
N PHE A 195 6.98 5.08 15.38
CA PHE A 195 7.17 3.77 16.00
C PHE A 195 7.92 2.81 15.07
N ALA A 196 7.50 2.67 13.81
CA ALA A 196 8.14 1.77 12.87
C ALA A 196 9.58 2.18 12.54
N ILE A 197 9.86 3.48 12.43
CA ILE A 197 11.23 3.98 12.26
C ILE A 197 12.10 3.61 13.47
N LEU A 198 11.63 3.92 14.68
CA LEU A 198 12.36 3.58 15.92
C LEU A 198 12.56 2.06 16.04
N PHE A 199 11.56 1.26 15.66
CA PHE A 199 11.67 -0.19 15.64
C PHE A 199 12.81 -0.65 14.74
N ASN A 200 12.94 -0.11 13.51
CA ASN A 200 14.03 -0.46 12.60
C ASN A 200 15.41 0.03 13.07
N VAL A 201 15.47 1.16 13.80
CA VAL A 201 16.71 1.68 14.38
C VAL A 201 17.21 0.81 15.54
N PHE A 202 16.31 0.34 16.40
CA PHE A 202 16.67 -0.41 17.60
C PHE A 202 16.68 -1.94 17.42
N ASN A 203 16.06 -2.46 16.35
CA ASN A 203 16.02 -3.89 16.04
C ASN A 203 16.68 -4.12 14.68
N PRO A 204 18.01 -4.31 14.64
CA PRO A 204 18.69 -4.73 13.41
C PRO A 204 18.05 -6.04 12.96
N GLY A 205 17.71 -6.11 11.67
CA GLY A 205 16.92 -7.21 11.10
C GLY A 205 17.55 -8.60 11.29
N PRO A 206 16.85 -9.67 10.88
CA PRO A 206 17.40 -11.02 10.94
C PRO A 206 18.75 -11.11 10.22
N PRO A 207 19.65 -12.02 10.64
CA PRO A 207 20.90 -12.23 9.94
C PRO A 207 20.64 -12.60 8.47
N PRO A 208 21.56 -12.28 7.54
CA PRO A 208 21.42 -12.68 6.15
C PRO A 208 21.29 -14.19 6.04
N PHE A 209 20.40 -14.66 5.17
CA PHE A 209 20.26 -16.08 4.86
C PHE A 209 21.58 -16.62 4.24
N PRO A 210 21.98 -17.86 4.58
CA PRO A 210 23.18 -18.50 4.06
C PRO A 210 23.12 -18.77 2.55
#